data_AF-A0AAE1NSP0-F1
#
_entry.id   AF-A0AAE1NSP0-F1
#
_cell.length_a   1.000
_cell.length_b   1.000
_cell.length_c   1.000
_cell.angle_alpha   90.00
_cell.angle_beta   90.00
_cell.angle_gamma   90.00
#
_symmetry.space_group_name_H-M   'P 1'
#
loop_
_entity.id
_entity.type
_entity.pdbx_description
1 polymer ?
#
loop_
_entity_poly.entity_id
_entity_poly.type
_entity_poly.pdbx_seq_one_letter_code
_entity_poly.pdbx_strand_id
1 'polypeptide(L)'
;MISSLKVALLILGLLCPCSADITPRGPPCNVNSREANELEENLAVNQLAILHLLNRDPSDTMYERMSTMESKVQENLRHLNDVVEECTTLREDHMKVQEDLRLLREVVEECTTLREDLIALKNFVYVGKFFHHDGKKFYMNRNEKLSWTASRRWCQVRGGDLAQPTGDLTAFLQQVHQLFLPYVGSAAHEGVWLGASDIASEGHFLWVSGTQLPNNFPWRGVQPDNAGGHEDCLEYIYWTHGKTFSYNDFPGVILVVWINGWTGVILVVWINGWTGVILVVWINGWTGVILVVWINGWTGVILVVWINGWTGVILVVWINGWTGVILVVWINGWTGVILVVWINGWTGVILVVWINGWTGVILVVWINGWTGVILVVWINGWTGVILVVWINGWTGVILVVWINGWTGVILVVWINGWTGVILVVWINGWTGVILVVWINGWTGVILVVWINGWTGVILVVWINGWTGVILVVWINGWTGVILVVWINGWTGVILVVWINGWTGVILVVWINGWTGVILVVWINGWTGVILVVWINGWTGVILVVWINGWTGVILWWGYNRWGG
;
A
#
# COMPACT_ATOMS: atom_id res chain seq x y z
N MET A 1 -42.83 -41.94 -39.78
CA MET A 1 -43.22 -40.83 -38.90
C MET A 1 -42.45 -40.79 -37.57
N ILE A 2 -42.56 -41.79 -36.69
CA ILE A 2 -41.83 -41.81 -35.39
C ILE A 2 -40.30 -41.81 -35.56
N SER A 3 -39.79 -42.48 -36.60
CA SER A 3 -38.37 -42.47 -36.97
C SER A 3 -37.87 -41.08 -37.41
N SER A 4 -38.67 -40.38 -38.22
CA SER A 4 -38.37 -39.02 -38.70
C SER A 4 -38.39 -37.99 -37.58
N LEU A 5 -39.31 -38.13 -36.60
CA LEU A 5 -39.40 -37.28 -35.42
C LEU A 5 -38.20 -37.46 -34.47
N LYS A 6 -37.70 -38.71 -34.33
CA LYS A 6 -36.50 -39.01 -33.54
C LYS A 6 -35.23 -38.40 -34.16
N VAL A 7 -35.14 -38.38 -35.50
CA VAL A 7 -34.02 -37.72 -36.20
C VAL A 7 -34.08 -36.20 -36.01
N ALA A 8 -35.26 -35.58 -36.09
CA ALA A 8 -35.42 -34.14 -35.82
C ALA A 8 -35.04 -33.75 -34.37
N LEU A 9 -35.42 -34.57 -33.37
CA LEU A 9 -35.02 -34.38 -31.96
C LEU A 9 -33.53 -34.60 -31.71
N LEU A 10 -32.88 -35.53 -32.43
CA LEU A 10 -31.44 -35.73 -32.37
C LEU A 10 -30.68 -34.54 -32.99
N ILE A 11 -31.21 -33.95 -34.06
CA ILE A 11 -30.66 -32.74 -34.70
C ILE A 11 -30.80 -31.53 -33.77
N LEU A 12 -31.94 -31.36 -33.10
CA LEU A 12 -32.15 -30.32 -32.06
C LEU A 12 -31.23 -30.50 -30.84
N GLY A 13 -30.99 -31.74 -30.40
CA GLY A 13 -30.04 -32.04 -29.32
C GLY A 13 -28.57 -31.76 -29.66
N LEU A 14 -28.21 -31.79 -30.95
CA LEU A 14 -26.88 -31.40 -31.44
C LEU A 14 -26.73 -29.89 -31.67
N LEU A 15 -27.85 -29.16 -31.84
CA LEU A 15 -27.87 -27.70 -31.96
C LEU A 15 -27.79 -26.97 -30.61
N CYS A 16 -27.93 -27.70 -29.50
CA CYS A 16 -27.89 -27.15 -28.14
C CYS A 16 -26.67 -27.57 -27.29
N PRO A 17 -25.42 -27.32 -27.73
CA PRO A 17 -24.29 -27.11 -26.83
C PRO A 17 -23.89 -25.63 -26.75
N CYS A 18 -24.80 -24.69 -27.07
CA CYS A 18 -24.56 -23.25 -26.92
C CYS A 18 -24.96 -22.67 -25.55
N SER A 19 -25.40 -23.48 -24.57
CA SER A 19 -25.86 -22.97 -23.27
C SER A 19 -25.03 -23.39 -22.05
N ALA A 20 -23.79 -23.86 -22.21
CA ALA A 20 -22.95 -24.26 -21.08
C ALA A 20 -21.44 -23.99 -21.29
N ASP A 21 -21.06 -22.72 -21.44
CA ASP A 21 -19.84 -22.15 -20.82
C ASP A 21 -19.72 -20.66 -21.17
N ILE A 22 -20.34 -19.79 -20.36
CA ILE A 22 -20.10 -18.34 -20.45
C ILE A 22 -18.82 -18.05 -19.69
N THR A 23 -17.68 -18.21 -20.37
CA THR A 23 -16.48 -17.45 -20.04
C THR A 23 -16.53 -16.10 -20.79
N PRO A 24 -16.18 -14.96 -20.17
CA PRO A 24 -16.47 -13.65 -20.72
C PRO A 24 -15.37 -13.22 -21.69
N ARG A 25 -15.31 -13.81 -22.90
CA ARG A 25 -14.40 -13.31 -23.95
C ARG A 25 -14.68 -13.77 -25.39
N GLY A 26 -15.95 -13.88 -25.80
CA GLY A 26 -16.34 -14.00 -27.22
C GLY A 26 -17.68 -13.31 -27.49
N PRO A 27 -17.90 -12.69 -28.65
CA PRO A 27 -19.21 -12.13 -28.99
C PRO A 27 -20.22 -13.27 -29.19
N PRO A 28 -21.49 -13.10 -28.78
CA PRO A 28 -22.51 -14.14 -28.93
C PRO A 28 -22.80 -14.37 -30.41
N CYS A 29 -22.90 -15.64 -30.82
CA CYS A 29 -23.42 -16.02 -32.13
C CYS A 29 -24.86 -15.51 -32.25
N ASN A 30 -25.04 -14.40 -32.95
CA ASN A 30 -26.33 -13.78 -33.17
C ASN A 30 -26.92 -14.32 -34.49
N VAL A 31 -27.20 -15.62 -34.52
CA VAL A 31 -28.14 -16.16 -35.50
C VAL A 31 -29.51 -15.72 -35.00
N ASN A 32 -30.33 -15.11 -35.87
CA ASN A 32 -31.65 -14.56 -35.54
C ASN A 32 -32.42 -15.48 -34.60
N SER A 33 -32.35 -15.21 -33.29
CA SER A 33 -32.98 -16.02 -32.24
C SER A 33 -34.48 -16.15 -32.44
N ARG A 34 -35.06 -15.23 -33.22
CA ARG A 34 -36.46 -15.23 -33.64
C ARG A 34 -36.81 -16.34 -34.62
N GLU A 35 -35.96 -16.64 -35.61
CA GLU A 35 -36.24 -17.67 -36.63
C GLU A 35 -36.06 -19.08 -36.05
N ALA A 36 -35.06 -19.29 -35.18
CA ALA A 36 -34.88 -20.55 -34.45
C ALA A 36 -36.03 -20.81 -33.45
N ASN A 37 -36.47 -19.78 -32.72
CA ASN A 37 -37.59 -19.88 -31.80
C ASN A 37 -38.93 -20.11 -32.53
N GLU A 38 -39.15 -19.44 -33.68
CA GLU A 38 -40.33 -19.69 -34.52
C GLU A 38 -40.33 -21.12 -35.09
N LEU A 39 -39.17 -21.69 -35.40
CA LEU A 39 -39.08 -23.08 -35.86
C LEU A 39 -39.37 -24.11 -34.75
N GLU A 40 -38.85 -23.89 -33.53
CA GLU A 40 -39.17 -24.74 -32.36
C GLU A 40 -40.67 -24.68 -32.04
N GLU A 41 -41.26 -23.49 -32.05
CA GLU A 41 -42.68 -23.28 -31.75
C GLU A 41 -43.57 -23.95 -32.82
N ASN A 42 -43.21 -23.82 -34.10
CA ASN A 42 -43.91 -24.49 -35.20
C ASN A 42 -43.78 -26.02 -35.15
N LEU A 43 -42.63 -26.57 -34.73
CA LEU A 43 -42.44 -28.01 -34.59
C LEU A 43 -43.27 -28.56 -33.42
N ALA A 44 -43.36 -27.84 -32.29
CA ALA A 44 -44.18 -28.21 -31.14
C ALA A 44 -45.68 -28.20 -31.48
N VAL A 45 -46.16 -27.18 -32.22
CA VAL A 45 -47.54 -27.09 -32.69
C VAL A 45 -47.88 -28.23 -33.65
N ASN A 46 -46.98 -28.58 -34.57
CA ASN A 46 -47.15 -29.69 -35.49
C ASN A 46 -47.16 -31.06 -34.78
N GLN A 47 -46.33 -31.25 -33.74
CA GLN A 47 -46.35 -32.47 -32.93
C GLN A 47 -47.69 -32.64 -32.19
N LEU A 48 -48.23 -31.56 -31.61
CA LEU A 48 -49.52 -31.59 -30.90
C LEU A 48 -50.68 -31.87 -31.86
N ALA A 49 -50.62 -31.33 -33.09
CA ALA A 49 -51.62 -31.56 -34.14
C ALA A 49 -51.63 -33.01 -34.64
N ILE A 50 -50.46 -33.63 -34.81
CA ILE A 50 -50.33 -35.06 -35.15
C ILE A 50 -50.89 -35.94 -34.03
N LEU A 51 -50.59 -35.62 -32.76
CA LEU A 51 -51.10 -36.37 -31.60
C LEU A 51 -52.63 -36.31 -31.48
N HIS A 52 -53.22 -35.15 -31.81
CA HIS A 52 -54.68 -34.97 -31.82
C HIS A 52 -55.37 -35.68 -32.99
N LEU A 53 -54.74 -35.79 -34.15
CA LEU A 53 -55.29 -36.49 -35.32
C LEU A 53 -55.24 -38.02 -35.16
N LEU A 54 -54.22 -38.56 -34.49
CA LEU A 54 -54.11 -40.00 -34.24
C LEU A 54 -55.18 -40.57 -33.29
N ASN A 55 -55.93 -39.72 -32.59
CA ASN A 55 -56.93 -40.11 -31.59
C ASN A 55 -58.40 -40.04 -32.08
N ARG A 56 -58.65 -39.79 -33.37
CA ARG A 56 -60.00 -39.70 -33.96
C ARG A 56 -60.08 -40.56 -35.23
N ASP A 57 -61.14 -41.37 -35.34
CA ASP A 57 -61.34 -42.47 -36.32
C ASP A 57 -60.88 -42.23 -37.78
N PRO A 58 -60.49 -43.31 -38.51
CA PRO A 58 -59.87 -43.23 -39.83
C PRO A 58 -60.91 -42.99 -40.93
N SER A 59 -60.90 -41.79 -41.51
CA SER A 59 -61.58 -41.50 -42.78
C SER A 59 -60.58 -40.97 -43.81
N ASP A 60 -60.88 -41.06 -45.11
CA ASP A 60 -59.99 -40.63 -46.20
C ASP A 60 -59.50 -39.17 -46.05
N THR A 61 -60.30 -38.31 -45.41
CA THR A 61 -59.92 -36.92 -45.11
C THR A 61 -58.78 -36.78 -44.09
N MET A 62 -58.56 -37.80 -43.24
CA MET A 62 -57.44 -37.86 -42.30
C MET A 62 -56.12 -38.12 -43.04
N TYR A 63 -56.12 -39.02 -44.01
CA TYR A 63 -54.92 -39.35 -44.80
C TYR A 63 -54.42 -38.16 -45.61
N GLU A 64 -55.33 -37.37 -46.21
CA GLU A 64 -54.99 -36.17 -46.97
C GLU A 64 -54.44 -35.04 -46.09
N ARG A 65 -55.00 -34.86 -44.88
CA ARG A 65 -54.45 -33.92 -43.89
C ARG A 65 -53.09 -34.37 -43.37
N MET A 66 -52.89 -35.67 -43.19
CA MET A 66 -51.65 -36.24 -42.70
C MET A 66 -50.54 -36.13 -43.76
N SER A 67 -50.82 -36.36 -45.03
CA SER A 67 -49.84 -36.17 -46.12
C SER A 67 -49.46 -34.70 -46.29
N THR A 68 -50.41 -33.77 -46.15
CA THR A 68 -50.15 -32.32 -46.16
C THR A 68 -49.28 -31.89 -44.98
N MET A 69 -49.45 -32.53 -43.82
CA MET A 69 -48.62 -32.25 -42.64
C MET A 69 -47.22 -32.83 -42.79
N GLU A 70 -47.09 -34.03 -43.37
CA GLU A 70 -45.80 -34.63 -43.71
C GLU A 70 -45.01 -33.75 -44.69
N SER A 71 -45.67 -33.18 -45.71
CA SER A 71 -44.98 -32.30 -46.66
C SER A 71 -44.45 -31.02 -45.99
N LYS A 72 -45.23 -30.42 -45.08
CA LYS A 72 -44.79 -29.24 -44.30
C LYS A 72 -43.64 -29.58 -43.34
N VAL A 73 -43.68 -30.74 -42.70
CA VAL A 73 -42.58 -31.19 -41.84
C VAL A 73 -41.31 -31.44 -42.66
N GLN A 74 -41.44 -32.03 -43.86
CA GLN A 74 -40.30 -32.23 -44.76
C GLN A 74 -39.72 -30.91 -45.28
N GLU A 75 -40.56 -29.93 -45.56
CA GLU A 75 -40.14 -28.58 -45.96
C GLU A 75 -39.36 -27.89 -44.84
N ASN A 76 -39.88 -27.89 -43.61
CA ASN A 76 -39.18 -27.31 -42.46
C ASN A 76 -37.84 -28.01 -42.18
N LEU A 77 -37.76 -29.34 -42.37
CA LEU A 77 -36.51 -30.08 -42.25
C LEU A 77 -35.46 -29.67 -43.29
N ARG A 78 -35.88 -29.31 -44.51
CA ARG A 78 -34.96 -28.79 -45.54
C ARG A 78 -34.41 -27.42 -45.13
N HIS A 79 -35.29 -26.51 -44.73
CA HIS A 79 -34.87 -25.19 -44.23
C HIS A 79 -33.91 -25.31 -43.04
N LEU A 80 -34.15 -26.24 -42.12
CA LEU A 80 -33.24 -26.47 -41.00
C LEU A 80 -31.86 -26.93 -41.46
N ASN A 81 -31.78 -27.85 -42.43
CA ASN A 81 -30.50 -28.31 -42.97
C ASN A 81 -29.73 -27.18 -43.66
N ASP A 82 -30.40 -26.31 -44.41
CA ASP A 82 -29.77 -25.17 -45.07
C ASP A 82 -29.16 -24.20 -44.04
N VAL A 83 -29.88 -23.91 -42.94
CA VAL A 83 -29.39 -23.08 -41.84
C VAL A 83 -28.21 -23.73 -41.11
N VAL A 84 -28.23 -25.06 -40.95
CA VAL A 84 -27.12 -25.80 -40.35
C VAL A 84 -25.87 -25.68 -41.22
N GLU A 85 -26.01 -25.83 -42.54
CA GLU A 85 -24.89 -25.70 -43.47
C GLU A 85 -24.30 -24.27 -43.43
N GLU A 86 -25.14 -23.23 -43.40
CA GLU A 86 -24.70 -21.84 -43.24
C GLU A 86 -23.98 -21.59 -41.90
N CYS A 87 -24.48 -22.16 -40.80
CA CYS A 87 -23.81 -22.08 -39.50
C CYS A 87 -22.44 -22.79 -39.50
N THR A 88 -22.30 -23.91 -40.22
CA THR A 88 -21.02 -24.62 -40.30
C THR A 88 -19.97 -23.82 -41.07
N THR A 89 -20.35 -23.16 -42.17
CA THR A 89 -19.43 -22.33 -42.95
C THR A 89 -19.01 -21.08 -42.17
N LEU A 90 -19.93 -20.40 -41.50
CA LEU A 90 -19.63 -19.27 -40.60
C LEU A 90 -18.66 -19.65 -39.47
N ARG A 91 -18.78 -20.86 -38.91
CA ARG A 91 -17.86 -21.37 -37.90
C ARG A 91 -16.45 -21.57 -38.45
N GLU A 92 -16.33 -22.12 -39.65
CA GLU A 92 -15.04 -22.30 -40.33
C GLU A 92 -14.37 -20.95 -40.62
N ASP A 93 -15.14 -19.97 -41.10
CA ASP A 93 -14.61 -18.63 -41.36
C ASP A 93 -14.23 -17.89 -40.08
N HIS A 94 -14.98 -18.07 -38.99
CA HIS A 94 -14.57 -17.53 -37.68
C HIS A 94 -13.24 -18.13 -37.20
N MET A 95 -13.04 -19.45 -37.35
CA MET A 95 -11.77 -20.09 -37.00
C MET A 95 -10.61 -19.54 -37.82
N LYS A 96 -10.80 -19.27 -39.12
CA LYS A 96 -9.78 -18.62 -39.96
C LYS A 96 -9.46 -17.21 -39.46
N VAL A 97 -10.48 -16.40 -39.17
CA VAL A 97 -10.28 -15.03 -38.64
C VAL A 97 -9.57 -15.03 -37.29
N GLN A 98 -9.85 -16.00 -36.41
CA GLN A 98 -9.13 -16.14 -35.14
C GLN A 98 -7.65 -16.49 -35.34
N GLU A 99 -7.35 -17.36 -36.30
CA GLU A 99 -5.96 -17.71 -36.63
C GLU A 99 -5.22 -16.53 -37.27
N ASP A 100 -5.88 -15.78 -38.17
CA ASP A 100 -5.33 -14.55 -38.74
C ASP A 100 -5.07 -13.49 -37.65
N LEU A 101 -5.95 -13.37 -36.64
CA LEU A 101 -5.73 -12.49 -35.48
C LEU A 101 -4.58 -12.95 -34.58
N ARG A 102 -4.34 -14.26 -34.45
CA ARG A 102 -3.19 -14.81 -33.73
C ARG A 102 -1.89 -14.45 -34.44
N LEU A 103 -1.82 -14.69 -35.75
CA LEU A 103 -0.68 -14.33 -36.59
C LEU A 103 -0.43 -12.81 -36.58
N LEU A 104 -1.48 -12.00 -36.67
CA LEU A 104 -1.37 -10.54 -36.60
C LEU A 104 -0.82 -10.07 -35.25
N ARG A 105 -1.18 -10.71 -34.13
CA ARG A 105 -0.61 -10.39 -32.81
C ARG A 105 0.88 -10.69 -32.73
N GLU A 106 1.31 -11.83 -33.26
CA GLU A 106 2.74 -12.19 -33.33
C GLU A 106 3.52 -11.16 -34.16
N VAL A 107 2.98 -10.77 -35.31
CA VAL A 107 3.58 -9.73 -36.16
C VAL A 107 3.60 -8.36 -35.46
N VAL A 108 2.56 -8.00 -34.71
CA VAL A 108 2.54 -6.75 -33.93
C VAL A 108 3.60 -6.78 -32.83
N GLU A 109 3.76 -7.90 -32.13
CA GLU A 109 4.76 -8.06 -31.07
C GLU A 109 6.18 -7.96 -31.65
N GLU A 110 6.45 -8.61 -32.79
CA GLU A 110 7.71 -8.48 -33.53
C GLU A 110 7.94 -7.05 -34.06
N CYS A 111 6.90 -6.37 -34.54
CA CYS A 111 7.00 -4.95 -34.91
C CYS A 111 7.28 -4.04 -33.70
N THR A 112 6.78 -4.37 -32.51
CA THR A 112 7.07 -3.59 -31.29
C THR A 112 8.50 -3.79 -30.80
N THR A 113 9.02 -5.01 -30.84
CA THR A 113 10.43 -5.27 -30.51
C THR A 113 11.36 -4.61 -31.51
N LEU A 114 11.05 -4.72 -32.81
CA LEU A 114 11.82 -4.05 -33.86
C LEU A 114 11.76 -2.52 -33.73
N ARG A 115 10.63 -1.96 -33.25
CA ARG A 115 10.50 -0.52 -32.97
C ARG A 115 11.37 -0.08 -31.79
N GLU A 116 11.39 -0.84 -30.71
CA GLU A 116 12.25 -0.56 -29.55
C GLU A 116 13.74 -0.74 -29.90
N ASP A 117 14.09 -1.78 -30.66
CA ASP A 117 15.44 -1.97 -31.19
C ASP A 117 15.83 -0.85 -32.16
N LEU A 118 14.91 -0.39 -33.02
CA LEU A 118 15.14 0.77 -33.89
C LEU A 118 15.27 2.07 -33.08
N ILE A 119 14.57 2.23 -31.96
CA ILE A 119 14.75 3.35 -31.03
C ILE A 119 16.11 3.24 -30.34
N ALA A 120 16.54 2.05 -29.91
CA ALA A 120 17.84 1.81 -29.32
C ALA A 120 18.99 2.04 -30.32
N LEU A 121 18.86 1.54 -31.56
CA LEU A 121 19.79 1.77 -32.67
C LEU A 121 19.77 3.22 -33.13
N LYS A 122 18.61 3.87 -33.22
CA LYS A 122 18.54 5.33 -33.41
C LYS A 122 19.26 6.02 -32.27
N ASN A 123 19.04 5.67 -31.02
CA ASN A 123 19.73 6.28 -29.88
C ASN A 123 21.24 5.99 -29.85
N PHE A 124 21.69 4.90 -30.47
CA PHE A 124 23.10 4.55 -30.65
C PHE A 124 23.74 5.31 -31.83
N VAL A 125 23.00 5.49 -32.92
CA VAL A 125 23.42 6.26 -34.12
C VAL A 125 23.27 7.78 -33.91
N TYR A 126 22.35 8.22 -33.05
CA TYR A 126 22.13 9.61 -32.60
C TYR A 126 22.95 9.97 -31.35
N VAL A 127 23.91 9.14 -30.95
CA VAL A 127 25.05 9.65 -30.17
C VAL A 127 25.79 10.60 -31.11
N GLY A 128 25.38 11.88 -31.10
CA GLY A 128 26.07 12.96 -31.78
C GLY A 128 27.59 12.91 -31.60
N LYS A 129 28.32 13.56 -32.52
CA LYS A 129 29.79 13.49 -32.63
C LYS A 129 30.49 13.51 -31.25
N PHE A 130 31.17 12.42 -30.92
CA PHE A 130 32.13 12.39 -29.82
C PHE A 130 33.24 13.41 -30.06
N PHE A 131 33.70 14.04 -28.99
CA PHE A 131 34.93 14.83 -29.01
C PHE A 131 36.00 14.15 -28.16
N HIS A 132 37.27 14.46 -28.43
CA HIS A 132 38.40 13.85 -27.75
C HIS A 132 39.13 14.89 -26.92
N HIS A 133 39.43 14.57 -25.68
CA HIS A 133 40.22 15.42 -24.81
C HIS A 133 41.11 14.55 -23.92
N ASP A 134 42.40 14.86 -23.85
CA ASP A 134 43.37 14.15 -23.01
C ASP A 134 43.30 12.61 -23.15
N GLY A 135 43.25 12.13 -24.41
CA GLY A 135 43.16 10.70 -24.73
C GLY A 135 41.81 10.03 -24.42
N LYS A 136 40.83 10.76 -23.87
CA LYS A 136 39.48 10.27 -23.56
C LYS A 136 38.46 10.73 -24.60
N LYS A 137 37.40 9.94 -24.76
CA LYS A 137 36.23 10.26 -25.61
C LYS A 137 35.10 10.78 -24.75
N PHE A 138 34.50 11.89 -25.16
CA PHE A 138 33.39 12.52 -24.46
C PHE A 138 32.20 12.72 -25.37
N TYR A 139 31.03 12.71 -24.75
CA TYR A 139 29.75 12.94 -25.40
C TYR A 139 28.92 13.91 -24.57
N MET A 140 28.21 14.81 -25.25
CA MET A 140 27.25 15.71 -24.63
C MET A 140 25.85 15.30 -25.07
N ASN A 141 24.99 14.95 -24.10
CA ASN A 141 23.58 14.76 -24.38
C ASN A 141 22.94 16.12 -24.69
N ARG A 142 22.33 16.24 -25.86
CA ARG A 142 21.68 17.47 -26.35
C ARG A 142 20.19 17.29 -26.61
N ASN A 143 19.67 16.10 -26.34
CA ASN A 143 18.31 15.71 -26.70
C ASN A 143 17.33 15.88 -25.54
N GLU A 144 17.80 15.72 -24.30
CA GLU A 144 16.98 15.78 -23.09
C GLU A 144 17.75 16.38 -21.91
N LYS A 145 17.05 17.15 -21.06
CA LYS A 145 17.57 17.65 -19.79
C LYS A 145 17.27 16.62 -18.70
N LEU A 146 18.27 16.21 -17.93
CA LEU A 146 18.19 15.17 -16.91
C LEU A 146 18.75 15.68 -15.58
N SER A 147 18.32 15.11 -14.44
CA SER A 147 18.97 15.37 -13.14
C SER A 147 20.40 14.85 -13.12
N TRP A 148 21.24 15.28 -12.16
CA TRP A 148 22.63 14.79 -12.06
C TRP A 148 22.68 13.25 -11.97
N THR A 149 21.86 12.65 -11.09
CA THR A 149 21.76 11.20 -10.94
C THR A 149 21.25 10.50 -12.21
N ALA A 150 20.23 11.08 -12.88
CA ALA A 150 19.69 10.51 -14.12
C ALA A 150 20.69 10.61 -15.28
N SER A 151 21.45 11.72 -15.37
CA SER A 151 22.52 11.93 -16.36
C SER A 151 23.65 10.93 -16.17
N ARG A 152 24.06 10.68 -14.92
CA ARG A 152 25.04 9.64 -14.59
C ARG A 152 24.62 8.27 -15.09
N ARG A 153 23.39 7.88 -14.77
CA ARG A 153 22.83 6.60 -15.24
C ARG A 153 22.75 6.53 -16.77
N TRP A 154 22.37 7.63 -17.42
CA TRP A 154 22.27 7.71 -18.87
C TRP A 154 23.61 7.44 -19.57
N CYS A 155 24.69 7.98 -19.02
CA CYS A 155 26.06 7.74 -19.50
C CYS A 155 26.53 6.30 -19.23
N GLN A 156 26.24 5.75 -18.04
CA GLN A 156 26.62 4.39 -17.64
C GLN A 156 26.02 3.30 -18.54
N VAL A 157 24.74 3.43 -18.89
CA VAL A 157 24.07 2.49 -19.80
C VAL A 157 24.69 2.48 -21.21
N ARG A 158 25.42 3.53 -21.58
CA ARG A 158 26.10 3.68 -22.89
C ARG A 158 27.60 3.42 -22.82
N GLY A 159 28.07 2.78 -21.75
CA GLY A 159 29.48 2.39 -21.59
C GLY A 159 30.42 3.52 -21.17
N GLY A 160 29.88 4.63 -20.65
CA GLY A 160 30.64 5.75 -20.08
C GLY A 160 30.25 6.05 -18.63
N ASP A 161 30.52 7.26 -18.15
CA ASP A 161 29.98 7.82 -16.90
C ASP A 161 29.89 9.36 -17.08
N LEU A 162 29.40 10.12 -16.09
CA LEU A 162 29.50 11.58 -16.12
C LEU A 162 30.96 12.01 -16.28
N ALA A 163 31.15 13.09 -17.03
CA ALA A 163 32.48 13.50 -17.47
C ALA A 163 33.39 13.86 -16.30
N GLN A 164 34.53 13.18 -16.23
CA GLN A 164 35.67 13.49 -15.36
C GLN A 164 36.87 13.88 -16.25
N PRO A 165 36.94 15.15 -16.69
CA PRO A 165 38.05 15.62 -17.51
C PRO A 165 39.35 15.63 -16.71
N THR A 166 40.44 15.33 -17.40
CA THR A 166 41.83 15.40 -16.89
C THR A 166 42.66 16.27 -17.83
N GLY A 167 43.86 16.65 -17.41
CA GLY A 167 44.73 17.51 -18.21
C GLY A 167 44.27 18.97 -18.20
N ASP A 168 44.22 19.60 -19.37
CA ASP A 168 43.85 21.01 -19.50
C ASP A 168 42.32 21.20 -19.43
N LEU A 169 41.83 21.40 -18.21
CA LEU A 169 40.41 21.66 -17.94
C LEU A 169 39.88 22.87 -18.73
N THR A 170 40.69 23.90 -18.98
CA THR A 170 40.27 25.07 -19.75
C THR A 170 40.00 24.70 -21.20
N ALA A 171 40.89 23.91 -21.81
CA ALA A 171 40.70 23.41 -23.16
C ALA A 171 39.55 22.40 -23.29
N PHE A 172 39.33 21.56 -22.27
CA PHE A 172 38.15 20.67 -22.22
C PHE A 172 36.86 21.48 -22.27
N LEU A 173 36.79 22.49 -21.41
CA LEU A 173 35.62 23.35 -21.30
C LEU A 173 35.38 24.19 -22.55
N GLN A 174 36.42 24.66 -23.23
CA GLN A 174 36.27 25.32 -24.53
C GLN A 174 35.62 24.39 -25.57
N GLN A 175 35.91 23.08 -25.54
CA GLN A 175 35.26 22.12 -26.44
C GLN A 175 33.78 21.90 -26.07
N VAL A 176 33.49 21.74 -24.77
CA VAL A 176 32.12 21.67 -24.23
C VAL A 176 31.32 22.91 -24.62
N HIS A 177 31.90 24.09 -24.44
CA HIS A 177 31.35 25.39 -24.81
C HIS A 177 30.96 25.43 -26.29
N GLN A 178 31.86 25.08 -27.21
CA GLN A 178 31.59 25.12 -28.64
C GLN A 178 30.45 24.17 -29.05
N LEU A 179 30.32 23.03 -28.36
CA LEU A 179 29.23 22.08 -28.58
C LEU A 179 27.90 22.55 -28.01
N PHE A 180 27.93 23.33 -26.94
CA PHE A 180 26.77 23.80 -26.20
C PHE A 180 26.17 25.08 -26.79
N LEU A 181 26.99 26.03 -27.25
CA LEU A 181 26.58 27.35 -27.77
C LEU A 181 25.36 27.34 -28.72
N PRO A 182 25.24 26.41 -29.70
CA PRO A 182 24.10 26.42 -30.62
C PRO A 182 22.75 26.08 -29.95
N TYR A 183 22.78 25.55 -28.74
CA TYR A 183 21.63 25.09 -27.96
C TYR A 183 21.31 26.00 -26.78
N VAL A 184 22.08 27.08 -26.63
CA VAL A 184 21.86 28.08 -25.59
C VAL A 184 20.64 28.93 -25.98
N GLY A 185 19.57 28.83 -25.20
CA GLY A 185 18.35 29.63 -25.35
C GLY A 185 18.46 31.02 -24.72
N SER A 186 17.33 31.73 -24.64
CA SER A 186 17.23 33.02 -23.92
C SER A 186 17.07 32.88 -22.40
N ALA A 187 17.23 31.66 -21.86
CA ALA A 187 17.05 31.36 -20.44
C ALA A 187 18.24 31.86 -19.61
N ALA A 188 17.96 32.28 -18.37
CA ALA A 188 18.97 32.92 -17.51
C ALA A 188 20.05 31.95 -16.98
N HIS A 189 19.80 30.64 -16.97
CA HIS A 189 20.71 29.60 -16.47
C HIS A 189 20.62 28.34 -17.34
N GLU A 190 21.70 28.00 -18.04
CA GLU A 190 21.83 26.73 -18.77
C GLU A 190 23.25 26.19 -18.63
N GLY A 191 23.37 24.93 -18.21
CA GLY A 191 24.66 24.26 -18.04
C GLY A 191 24.60 22.76 -18.27
N VAL A 192 25.74 22.12 -18.01
CA VAL A 192 26.00 20.71 -18.29
C VAL A 192 26.58 20.05 -17.06
N TRP A 193 26.00 18.91 -16.66
CA TRP A 193 26.48 18.10 -15.54
C TRP A 193 27.89 17.55 -15.78
N LEU A 194 28.74 17.66 -14.77
CA LEU A 194 30.02 16.99 -14.68
C LEU A 194 30.04 16.01 -13.51
N GLY A 195 31.01 15.12 -13.49
CA GLY A 195 31.02 13.99 -12.59
C GLY A 195 31.52 14.26 -11.18
N ALA A 196 31.42 15.46 -10.59
CA ALA A 196 31.78 15.66 -9.19
C ALA A 196 30.56 15.98 -8.33
N SER A 197 30.60 15.60 -7.05
CA SER A 197 29.56 15.90 -6.06
C SER A 197 30.12 15.81 -4.65
N ASP A 198 29.59 16.59 -3.71
CA ASP A 198 29.88 16.52 -2.28
C ASP A 198 28.69 16.00 -1.45
N ILE A 199 27.69 15.40 -2.10
CA ILE A 199 26.55 14.65 -1.48
C ILE A 199 26.99 13.76 -0.30
N ALA A 200 28.20 13.19 -0.36
CA ALA A 200 28.73 12.31 0.67
C ALA A 200 29.23 13.06 1.92
N SER A 201 29.71 14.29 1.77
CA SER A 201 30.21 15.14 2.84
C SER A 201 30.31 16.57 2.31
N GLU A 202 29.45 17.44 2.82
CA GLU A 202 29.41 18.88 2.53
C GLU A 202 30.81 19.50 2.50
N GLY A 203 31.12 20.23 1.43
CA GLY A 203 32.41 20.89 1.20
C GLY A 203 33.52 19.96 0.70
N HIS A 204 33.27 18.66 0.54
CA HIS A 204 34.24 17.67 0.07
C HIS A 204 33.80 17.02 -1.26
N PHE A 205 33.96 17.75 -2.36
CA PHE A 205 33.62 17.25 -3.70
C PHE A 205 34.49 16.06 -4.11
N LEU A 206 33.84 14.95 -4.44
CA LEU A 206 34.45 13.76 -5.01
C LEU A 206 34.01 13.59 -6.46
N TRP A 207 34.95 13.23 -7.33
CA TRP A 207 34.59 12.75 -8.67
C TRP A 207 33.82 11.42 -8.58
N VAL A 208 33.11 11.06 -9.65
CA VAL A 208 32.36 9.80 -9.79
C VAL A 208 33.23 8.55 -9.65
N SER A 209 34.55 8.69 -9.83
CA SER A 209 35.57 7.66 -9.57
C SER A 209 35.97 7.53 -8.09
N GLY A 210 35.49 8.40 -7.21
CA GLY A 210 35.87 8.50 -5.80
C GLY A 210 37.13 9.33 -5.53
N THR A 211 37.80 9.84 -6.56
CA THR A 211 38.97 10.72 -6.37
C THR A 211 38.53 12.10 -5.93
N GLN A 212 39.19 12.66 -4.91
CA GLN A 212 38.95 14.02 -4.44
C GLN A 212 39.13 15.06 -5.55
N LEU A 213 38.22 16.02 -5.63
CA LEU A 213 38.38 17.19 -6.48
C LEU A 213 39.59 18.01 -5.98
N PRO A 214 40.55 18.38 -6.85
CA PRO A 214 41.74 19.11 -6.42
C PRO A 214 41.39 20.40 -5.67
N ASN A 215 42.12 20.71 -4.59
CA ASN A 215 41.88 21.93 -3.80
C ASN A 215 42.02 23.22 -4.61
N ASN A 216 42.79 23.20 -5.71
CA ASN A 216 42.97 24.32 -6.64
C ASN A 216 42.04 24.23 -7.86
N PHE A 217 40.90 23.56 -7.74
CA PHE A 217 39.93 23.48 -8.82
C PHE A 217 39.47 24.89 -9.22
N PRO A 218 39.37 25.20 -10.53
CA PRO A 218 39.15 26.56 -11.03
C PRO A 218 37.68 27.00 -10.91
N TRP A 219 37.14 26.96 -9.70
CA TRP A 219 35.84 27.52 -9.37
C TRP A 219 35.76 29.01 -9.73
N ARG A 220 34.56 29.49 -10.06
CA ARG A 220 34.38 30.90 -10.40
C ARG A 220 34.07 31.72 -9.16
N GLY A 221 34.90 32.73 -8.91
CA GLY A 221 34.62 33.72 -7.90
C GLY A 221 34.52 33.10 -6.51
N VAL A 222 33.31 33.07 -5.95
CA VAL A 222 33.02 32.57 -4.59
C VAL A 222 32.58 31.09 -4.54
N GLN A 223 32.52 30.42 -5.68
CA GLN A 223 32.09 29.02 -5.80
C GLN A 223 33.15 28.02 -5.26
N PRO A 224 32.77 26.80 -4.82
CA PRO A 224 31.40 26.37 -4.58
C PRO A 224 30.84 27.14 -3.38
N ASP A 225 29.71 27.81 -3.57
CA ASP A 225 29.15 28.68 -2.53
C ASP A 225 28.02 28.00 -1.76
N ASN A 226 27.69 26.75 -2.13
CA ASN A 226 26.60 25.98 -1.62
C ASN A 226 25.34 26.83 -1.49
N ALA A 227 24.93 27.48 -2.60
CA ALA A 227 23.89 28.49 -2.53
C ALA A 227 22.59 27.89 -1.98
N GLY A 228 22.17 28.37 -0.80
CA GLY A 228 20.98 27.85 -0.12
C GLY A 228 21.17 26.50 0.60
N GLY A 229 22.40 25.96 0.67
CA GLY A 229 22.74 24.80 1.49
C GLY A 229 22.44 23.42 0.88
N HIS A 230 22.17 23.35 -0.42
CA HIS A 230 21.70 22.14 -1.11
C HIS A 230 22.34 21.92 -2.49
N GLU A 231 23.44 22.61 -2.79
CA GLU A 231 24.11 22.52 -4.09
C GLU A 231 25.20 21.44 -4.06
N ASP A 232 24.80 20.18 -4.23
CA ASP A 232 25.71 19.06 -3.97
C ASP A 232 26.45 18.49 -5.20
N CYS A 233 26.18 19.00 -6.41
CA CYS A 233 26.55 18.39 -7.68
C CYS A 233 27.21 19.38 -8.64
N LEU A 234 28.37 19.03 -9.20
CA LEU A 234 29.13 19.90 -10.10
C LEU A 234 28.46 20.08 -11.47
N GLU A 235 28.19 21.34 -11.82
CA GLU A 235 27.78 21.82 -13.13
C GLU A 235 28.85 22.68 -13.80
N TYR A 236 28.83 22.71 -15.13
CA TYR A 236 29.44 23.77 -15.92
C TYR A 236 28.36 24.63 -16.58
N ILE A 237 28.26 25.90 -16.18
CA ILE A 237 27.15 26.80 -16.51
C ILE A 237 27.56 27.96 -17.42
N TYR A 238 26.65 28.40 -18.31
CA TYR A 238 26.75 29.63 -19.08
C TYR A 238 25.99 30.80 -18.43
N TRP A 239 26.69 31.91 -18.20
CA TRP A 239 26.10 33.14 -17.65
C TRP A 239 25.84 34.16 -18.75
N THR A 240 24.56 34.38 -19.07
CA THR A 240 24.12 35.24 -20.19
C THR A 240 24.49 36.71 -20.00
N HIS A 241 24.48 37.23 -18.77
CA HIS A 241 24.75 38.66 -18.49
C HIS A 241 26.24 39.05 -18.53
N GLY A 242 27.15 38.06 -18.50
CA GLY A 242 28.60 38.27 -18.60
C GLY A 242 29.25 37.58 -19.81
N LYS A 243 28.51 36.74 -20.54
CA LYS A 243 29.01 35.83 -21.58
C LYS A 243 30.20 34.97 -21.12
N THR A 244 30.20 34.59 -19.84
CA THR A 244 31.25 33.77 -19.24
C THR A 244 30.71 32.40 -18.86
N PHE A 245 31.55 31.38 -18.96
CA PHE A 245 31.24 30.04 -18.49
C PHE A 245 32.05 29.72 -17.24
N SER A 246 31.53 28.88 -16.36
CA SER A 246 32.11 28.67 -15.04
C SER A 246 31.66 27.37 -14.39
N TYR A 247 32.48 26.84 -13.48
CA TYR A 247 32.09 25.73 -12.60
C TYR A 247 31.20 26.24 -11.47
N ASN A 248 30.17 25.47 -11.14
CA ASN A 248 29.15 25.74 -10.13
C ASN A 248 28.76 24.43 -9.45
N ASP A 249 28.35 24.46 -8.19
CA ASP A 249 27.66 23.36 -7.53
C ASP A 249 26.12 23.49 -7.70
N PHE A 250 25.35 22.40 -7.64
CA PHE A 250 23.89 22.40 -7.90
C PHE A 250 23.17 21.15 -7.32
N PRO A 251 21.85 21.12 -7.05
CA PRO A 251 21.23 20.02 -6.27
C PRO A 251 21.06 18.62 -6.93
N GLY A 252 21.14 17.52 -6.14
CA GLY A 252 20.78 16.09 -6.44
C GLY A 252 19.29 15.72 -6.16
N VAL A 253 18.78 14.49 -6.39
CA VAL A 253 17.31 14.18 -6.31
C VAL A 253 16.76 14.16 -4.87
N ILE A 254 16.64 15.37 -4.33
CA ILE A 254 15.76 15.77 -3.26
C ILE A 254 14.48 16.25 -3.97
N LEU A 255 13.35 15.62 -3.68
CA LEU A 255 12.07 16.15 -4.13
C LEU A 255 11.42 16.89 -2.97
N VAL A 256 11.38 18.21 -3.05
CA VAL A 256 10.56 19.04 -2.16
C VAL A 256 9.31 19.43 -2.94
N VAL A 257 8.14 18.98 -2.47
CA VAL A 257 6.86 19.37 -3.07
C VAL A 257 6.19 20.36 -2.15
N TRP A 258 5.93 21.57 -2.66
CA TRP A 258 5.27 22.64 -1.94
C TRP A 258 4.02 23.07 -2.70
N ILE A 259 2.84 22.82 -2.13
CA ILE A 259 1.55 23.13 -2.75
C ILE A 259 0.71 23.98 -1.80
N ASN A 260 0.31 25.16 -2.27
CA ASN A 260 -0.68 26.02 -1.62
C ASN A 260 -1.84 26.23 -2.60
N GLY A 261 -3.06 25.82 -2.20
CA GLY A 261 -4.24 25.95 -3.06
C GLY A 261 -5.54 26.13 -2.28
N TRP A 262 -6.48 26.87 -2.86
CA TRP A 262 -7.83 27.06 -2.32
C TRP A 262 -8.78 25.89 -2.69
N THR A 263 -8.48 25.18 -3.78
CA THR A 263 -9.21 24.01 -4.29
C THR A 263 -8.50 22.70 -3.94
N GLY A 264 -9.21 21.57 -4.04
CA GLY A 264 -8.73 20.24 -3.67
C GLY A 264 -7.38 19.88 -4.30
N VAL A 265 -6.45 19.36 -3.48
CA VAL A 265 -5.11 18.95 -3.92
C VAL A 265 -5.08 17.43 -3.99
N ILE A 266 -4.80 16.90 -5.19
CA ILE A 266 -4.48 15.47 -5.38
C ILE A 266 -3.04 15.40 -5.87
N LEU A 267 -2.17 14.79 -5.07
CA LEU A 267 -0.79 14.55 -5.43
C LEU A 267 -0.50 13.05 -5.32
N VAL A 268 0.02 12.49 -6.41
CA VAL A 268 0.52 11.12 -6.44
C VAL A 268 2.02 11.20 -6.69
N VAL A 269 2.79 10.70 -5.73
CA VAL A 269 4.25 10.63 -5.83
C VAL A 269 4.67 9.18 -5.95
N TRP A 270 5.40 8.88 -7.01
CA TRP A 270 5.96 7.55 -7.27
C TRP A 270 7.47 7.68 -7.45
N ILE A 271 8.23 7.11 -6.51
CA ILE A 271 9.69 7.16 -6.53
C ILE A 271 10.22 5.73 -6.42
N ASN A 272 11.07 5.36 -7.38
CA ASN A 272 11.82 4.11 -7.34
C ASN A 272 13.31 4.45 -7.45
N GLY A 273 14.05 4.26 -6.36
CA GLY A 273 15.44 4.67 -6.22
C GLY A 273 16.32 3.54 -5.70
N TRP A 274 17.51 3.39 -6.29
CA TRP A 274 18.52 2.46 -5.79
C TRP A 274 19.34 3.08 -4.63
N THR A 275 19.37 4.41 -4.53
CA THR A 275 20.03 5.20 -3.48
C THR A 275 19.00 5.82 -2.51
N GLY A 276 19.47 6.44 -1.42
CA GLY A 276 18.61 7.00 -0.37
C GLY A 276 17.60 8.00 -0.97
N VAL A 277 16.33 7.82 -0.60
CA VAL A 277 15.24 8.69 -1.06
C VAL A 277 14.86 9.62 0.08
N ILE A 278 14.98 10.93 -0.15
CA ILE A 278 14.44 11.96 0.72
C ILE A 278 13.33 12.67 -0.03
N LEU A 279 12.11 12.54 0.49
CA LEU A 279 10.93 13.25 0.00
C LEU A 279 10.36 14.10 1.13
N VAL A 280 10.25 15.40 0.89
CA VAL A 280 9.58 16.34 1.78
C VAL A 280 8.36 16.89 1.08
N VAL A 281 7.18 16.65 1.64
CA VAL A 281 5.91 17.12 1.07
C VAL A 281 5.25 18.09 2.05
N TRP A 282 4.99 19.29 1.55
CA TRP A 282 4.21 20.30 2.25
C TRP A 282 2.99 20.69 1.43
N ILE A 283 1.80 20.50 2.02
CA ILE A 283 0.54 20.85 1.38
C ILE A 283 -0.32 21.65 2.35
N ASN A 284 -0.72 22.85 1.94
CA ASN A 284 -1.86 23.53 2.54
C ASN A 284 -2.99 23.60 1.53
N GLY A 285 -4.10 22.94 1.85
CA GLY A 285 -5.32 22.95 1.06
C GLY A 285 -6.51 23.44 1.89
N TRP A 286 -7.29 24.37 1.36
CA TRP A 286 -8.53 24.77 2.01
C TRP A 286 -9.63 23.71 1.84
N THR A 287 -9.64 23.03 0.70
CA THR A 287 -10.54 21.90 0.41
C THR A 287 -9.76 20.61 0.15
N GLY A 288 -10.32 19.46 0.53
CA GLY A 288 -9.86 18.08 0.30
C GLY A 288 -8.40 17.86 -0.12
N VAL A 289 -7.54 17.36 0.77
CA VAL A 289 -6.16 16.97 0.42
C VAL A 289 -6.06 15.45 0.32
N ILE A 290 -5.67 14.95 -0.86
CA ILE A 290 -5.33 13.54 -1.09
C ILE A 290 -3.87 13.46 -1.51
N LEU A 291 -3.06 12.79 -0.69
CA LEU A 291 -1.67 12.49 -1.01
C LEU A 291 -1.48 10.98 -1.01
N VAL A 292 -1.02 10.45 -2.14
CA VAL A 292 -0.62 9.04 -2.27
C VAL A 292 0.88 9.01 -2.56
N VAL A 293 1.65 8.40 -1.67
CA VAL A 293 3.10 8.28 -1.79
C VAL A 293 3.49 6.81 -1.87
N TRP A 294 4.22 6.48 -2.92
CA TRP A 294 4.79 5.16 -3.15
C TRP A 294 6.30 5.29 -3.33
N ILE A 295 7.06 4.75 -2.38
CA ILE A 295 8.52 4.79 -2.41
C ILE A 295 9.09 3.39 -2.29
N ASN A 296 9.89 3.00 -3.26
CA ASN A 296 10.79 1.85 -3.15
C ASN A 296 12.23 2.35 -3.13
N GLY A 297 12.92 2.14 -2.00
CA GLY A 297 14.30 2.52 -1.78
C GLY A 297 15.15 1.33 -1.35
N TRP A 298 16.26 1.06 -2.04
CA TRP A 298 17.20 0.02 -1.61
C TRP A 298 18.03 0.48 -0.40
N THR A 299 18.56 1.71 -0.44
CA THR A 299 19.15 2.35 0.73
C THR A 299 18.16 3.35 1.34
N GLY A 300 18.25 3.55 2.66
CA GLY A 300 17.24 4.13 3.55
C GLY A 300 16.28 5.19 2.97
N VAL A 301 15.01 5.11 3.38
CA VAL A 301 13.95 6.05 2.94
C VAL A 301 13.61 7.02 4.07
N ILE A 302 13.63 8.32 3.76
CA ILE A 302 13.14 9.37 4.64
C ILE A 302 11.98 10.09 3.94
N LEU A 303 10.80 10.01 4.55
CA LEU A 303 9.63 10.76 4.09
C LEU A 303 9.14 11.65 5.22
N VAL A 304 9.08 12.95 4.95
CA VAL A 304 8.49 13.95 5.84
C VAL A 304 7.28 14.54 5.14
N VAL A 305 6.10 14.36 5.73
CA VAL A 305 4.84 14.89 5.20
C VAL A 305 4.24 15.84 6.21
N TRP A 306 3.96 17.06 5.77
CA TRP A 306 3.17 18.01 6.53
C TRP A 306 1.98 18.50 5.69
N ILE A 307 0.77 18.21 6.18
CA ILE A 307 -0.48 18.59 5.52
C ILE A 307 -1.33 19.41 6.49
N ASN A 308 -1.77 20.59 6.05
CA ASN A 308 -2.88 21.30 6.67
C ASN A 308 -4.06 21.35 5.70
N GLY A 309 -5.16 20.68 6.07
CA GLY A 309 -6.39 20.62 5.29
C GLY A 309 -7.57 21.15 6.09
N TRP A 310 -8.35 22.08 5.54
CA TRP A 310 -9.58 22.50 6.24
C TRP A 310 -10.65 21.43 6.14
N THR A 311 -10.91 20.90 4.94
CA THR A 311 -11.84 19.77 4.76
C THR A 311 -11.12 18.53 4.27
N GLY A 312 -11.28 17.39 4.95
CA GLY A 312 -10.90 16.05 4.50
C GLY A 312 -9.43 15.85 4.13
N VAL A 313 -8.63 15.22 5.00
CA VAL A 313 -7.26 14.83 4.63
C VAL A 313 -7.17 13.31 4.50
N ILE A 314 -6.73 12.84 3.34
CA ILE A 314 -6.40 11.43 3.08
C ILE A 314 -4.92 11.35 2.71
N LEU A 315 -4.15 10.64 3.52
CA LEU A 315 -2.77 10.30 3.22
C LEU A 315 -2.62 8.79 3.17
N VAL A 316 -2.15 8.28 2.04
CA VAL A 316 -1.80 6.88 1.86
C VAL A 316 -0.30 6.80 1.56
N VAL A 317 0.44 6.12 2.43
CA VAL A 317 1.89 5.97 2.30
C VAL A 317 2.24 4.49 2.21
N TRP A 318 3.00 4.15 1.19
CA TRP A 318 3.55 2.83 0.96
C TRP A 318 5.06 2.92 0.76
N ILE A 319 5.82 2.38 1.70
CA ILE A 319 7.29 2.43 1.66
C ILE A 319 7.86 1.02 1.81
N ASN A 320 8.70 0.62 0.87
CA ASN A 320 9.63 -0.48 1.08
C ASN A 320 11.06 0.06 1.11
N GLY A 321 11.73 -0.14 2.25
CA GLY A 321 13.12 0.24 2.47
C GLY A 321 13.95 -0.93 2.95
N TRP A 322 15.07 -1.23 2.29
CA TRP A 322 15.95 -2.30 2.74
C TRP A 322 16.76 -1.88 3.98
N THR A 323 17.49 -0.75 3.92
CA THR A 323 18.38 -0.33 5.01
C THR A 323 17.79 0.73 5.96
N GLY A 324 16.48 0.66 6.21
CA GLY A 324 15.77 1.46 7.22
C GLY A 324 14.77 2.45 6.64
N VAL A 325 13.69 2.73 7.38
CA VAL A 325 12.64 3.67 6.98
C VAL A 325 12.35 4.64 8.12
N ILE A 326 12.38 5.93 7.81
CA ILE A 326 11.92 7.00 8.69
C ILE A 326 10.75 7.71 8.01
N LEU A 327 9.59 7.66 8.65
CA LEU A 327 8.41 8.39 8.23
C LEU A 327 7.95 9.31 9.35
N VAL A 328 7.91 10.61 9.06
CA VAL A 328 7.36 11.62 9.94
C VAL A 328 6.15 12.25 9.26
N VAL A 329 4.98 12.13 9.89
CA VAL A 329 3.72 12.66 9.37
C VAL A 329 3.13 13.64 10.36
N TRP A 330 2.88 14.86 9.90
CA TRP A 330 2.10 15.86 10.60
C TRP A 330 0.85 16.20 9.79
N ILE A 331 -0.34 15.98 10.34
CA ILE A 331 -1.60 16.34 9.70
C ILE A 331 -2.45 17.19 10.65
N ASN A 332 -2.85 18.36 10.19
CA ASN A 332 -3.94 19.12 10.82
C ASN A 332 -5.13 19.13 9.85
N GLY A 333 -6.24 18.49 10.25
CA GLY A 333 -7.48 18.42 9.49
C GLY A 333 -8.64 18.98 10.29
N TRP A 334 -9.43 19.91 9.76
CA TRP A 334 -10.63 20.33 10.48
C TRP A 334 -11.73 19.26 10.38
N THR A 335 -12.08 18.83 9.17
CA THR A 335 -13.06 17.74 8.99
C THR A 335 -12.41 16.43 8.55
N GLY A 336 -12.39 15.39 9.40
CA GLY A 336 -12.00 14.02 9.01
C GLY A 336 -10.55 13.83 8.51
N VAL A 337 -9.73 13.10 9.26
CA VAL A 337 -8.38 12.69 8.82
C VAL A 337 -8.33 11.17 8.66
N ILE A 338 -7.88 10.71 7.50
CA ILE A 338 -7.58 9.30 7.24
C ILE A 338 -6.10 9.19 6.86
N LEU A 339 -5.36 8.43 7.66
CA LEU A 339 -3.98 8.08 7.38
C LEU A 339 -3.84 6.57 7.32
N VAL A 340 -3.37 6.07 6.18
CA VAL A 340 -3.04 4.66 5.98
C VAL A 340 -1.55 4.56 5.68
N VAL A 341 -0.82 3.86 6.52
CA VAL A 341 0.63 3.68 6.38
C VAL A 341 0.96 2.20 6.26
N TRP A 342 1.64 1.84 5.18
CA TRP A 342 2.33 0.55 5.06
C TRP A 342 3.82 0.73 4.92
N ILE A 343 4.58 0.10 5.81
CA ILE A 343 6.04 0.12 5.77
C ILE A 343 6.58 -1.30 5.92
N ASN A 344 7.44 -1.70 4.97
CA ASN A 344 8.37 -2.81 5.18
C ASN A 344 9.80 -2.28 5.25
N GLY A 345 10.44 -2.47 6.39
CA GLY A 345 11.83 -2.10 6.65
C GLY A 345 12.65 -3.31 7.08
N TRP A 346 13.77 -3.60 6.43
CA TRP A 346 14.61 -4.72 6.88
C TRP A 346 15.40 -4.33 8.13
N THR A 347 16.20 -3.26 8.08
CA THR A 347 17.09 -2.88 9.19
C THR A 347 16.51 -1.86 10.19
N GLY A 348 15.19 -1.65 10.19
CA GLY A 348 14.49 -0.87 11.21
C GLY A 348 13.47 0.12 10.65
N VAL A 349 12.42 0.38 11.43
CA VAL A 349 11.36 1.34 11.06
C VAL A 349 11.12 2.31 12.21
N ILE A 350 11.16 3.60 11.89
CA ILE A 350 10.73 4.68 12.78
C ILE A 350 9.56 5.39 12.12
N LEU A 351 8.40 5.34 12.76
CA LEU A 351 7.22 6.08 12.34
C LEU A 351 6.79 7.01 13.47
N VAL A 352 6.74 8.31 13.17
CA VAL A 352 6.21 9.34 14.06
C VAL A 352 5.00 9.98 13.39
N VAL A 353 3.84 9.90 14.04
CA VAL A 353 2.59 10.43 13.52
C VAL A 353 2.00 11.42 14.52
N TRP A 354 1.78 12.65 14.05
CA TRP A 354 1.01 13.67 14.74
C TRP A 354 -0.24 14.01 13.94
N ILE A 355 -1.42 13.80 14.51
CA ILE A 355 -2.69 14.18 13.88
C ILE A 355 -3.53 15.02 14.83
N ASN A 356 -3.96 16.19 14.35
CA ASN A 356 -5.04 16.96 14.98
C ASN A 356 -6.25 16.97 14.04
N GLY A 357 -7.36 16.36 14.46
CA GLY A 357 -8.60 16.25 13.72
C GLY A 357 -9.81 16.74 14.52
N TRP A 358 -10.68 17.59 13.96
CA TRP A 358 -11.89 18.01 14.70
C TRP A 358 -13.02 16.98 14.57
N THR A 359 -13.43 16.62 13.35
CA THR A 359 -14.60 15.76 13.12
C THR A 359 -14.33 14.25 12.98
N GLY A 360 -13.13 13.78 13.33
CA GLY A 360 -12.79 12.35 13.37
C GLY A 360 -11.40 12.03 12.82
N VAL A 361 -10.73 11.04 13.40
CA VAL A 361 -9.40 10.56 12.95
C VAL A 361 -9.42 9.05 12.81
N ILE A 362 -9.01 8.56 11.64
CA ILE A 362 -8.76 7.15 11.38
C ILE A 362 -7.28 7.00 11.00
N LEU A 363 -6.55 6.23 11.79
CA LEU A 363 -5.18 5.86 11.51
C LEU A 363 -5.05 4.34 11.45
N VAL A 364 -4.58 3.84 10.31
CA VAL A 364 -4.25 2.42 10.11
C VAL A 364 -2.77 2.31 9.81
N VAL A 365 -2.04 1.60 10.65
CA VAL A 365 -0.59 1.41 10.53
C VAL A 365 -0.28 -0.07 10.41
N TRP A 366 0.43 -0.42 9.34
CA TRP A 366 0.92 -1.76 9.07
C TRP A 366 2.44 -1.71 8.89
N ILE A 367 3.21 -2.27 9.84
CA ILE A 367 4.68 -2.24 9.82
C ILE A 367 5.26 -3.65 9.96
N ASN A 368 6.15 -4.01 9.04
CA ASN A 368 7.05 -5.16 9.20
C ASN A 368 8.49 -4.66 9.30
N GLY A 369 9.14 -4.92 10.43
CA GLY A 369 10.52 -4.55 10.72
C GLY A 369 11.35 -5.77 11.13
N TRP A 370 12.52 -6.01 10.53
CA TRP A 370 13.36 -7.13 10.99
C TRP A 370 14.16 -6.75 12.24
N THR A 371 14.96 -5.68 12.20
CA THR A 371 15.85 -5.31 13.32
C THR A 371 15.28 -4.26 14.30
N GLY A 372 13.98 -3.99 14.26
CA GLY A 372 13.30 -3.17 15.27
C GLY A 372 12.26 -2.21 14.71
N VAL A 373 11.20 -1.96 15.48
CA VAL A 373 10.15 -1.00 15.12
C VAL A 373 9.90 -0.02 16.26
N ILE A 374 9.95 1.27 15.96
CA ILE A 374 9.54 2.34 16.86
C ILE A 374 8.37 3.07 16.20
N LEU A 375 7.22 3.05 16.87
CA LEU A 375 6.04 3.79 16.46
C LEU A 375 5.63 4.74 17.59
N VAL A 376 5.59 6.03 17.30
CA VAL A 376 5.07 7.06 18.19
C VAL A 376 3.87 7.72 17.51
N VAL A 377 2.71 7.63 18.16
CA VAL A 377 1.45 8.17 17.66
C VAL A 377 0.89 9.16 18.66
N TRP A 378 0.63 10.37 18.18
CA TRP A 378 -0.13 11.39 18.90
C TRP A 378 -1.36 11.77 18.09
N ILE A 379 -2.55 11.58 18.67
CA ILE A 379 -3.81 11.98 18.03
C ILE A 379 -4.64 12.83 18.99
N ASN A 380 -5.05 14.01 18.53
CA ASN A 380 -6.11 14.78 19.15
C ASN A 380 -7.33 14.81 18.22
N GLY A 381 -8.43 14.17 18.66
CA GLY A 381 -9.69 14.07 17.92
C GLY A 381 -10.87 14.60 18.74
N TRP A 382 -11.71 15.48 18.19
CA TRP A 382 -12.89 15.94 18.93
C TRP A 382 -14.02 14.90 18.90
N THR A 383 -14.42 14.43 17.72
CA THR A 383 -15.65 13.60 17.59
C THR A 383 -15.42 12.09 17.37
N GLY A 384 -14.18 11.62 17.51
CA GLY A 384 -13.87 10.18 17.49
C GLY A 384 -12.47 9.87 16.96
N VAL A 385 -11.80 8.89 17.57
CA VAL A 385 -10.49 8.40 17.12
C VAL A 385 -10.54 6.89 16.96
N ILE A 386 -10.18 6.40 15.78
CA ILE A 386 -9.94 4.98 15.53
C ILE A 386 -8.48 4.81 15.14
N LEU A 387 -7.75 4.03 15.93
CA LEU A 387 -6.37 3.66 15.65
C LEU A 387 -6.27 2.15 15.59
N VAL A 388 -5.83 1.63 14.44
CA VAL A 388 -5.51 0.21 14.24
C VAL A 388 -4.03 0.10 13.93
N VAL A 389 -3.30 -0.62 14.76
CA VAL A 389 -1.86 -0.83 14.61
C VAL A 389 -1.57 -2.31 14.51
N TRP A 390 -0.87 -2.71 13.45
CA TRP A 390 -0.23 -4.00 13.38
C TRP A 390 1.27 -3.89 13.12
N ILE A 391 2.04 -4.50 14.00
CA ILE A 391 3.50 -4.48 13.93
C ILE A 391 4.03 -5.91 14.08
N ASN A 392 4.88 -6.31 13.13
CA ASN A 392 5.78 -7.44 13.32
C ASN A 392 7.23 -6.94 13.39
N GLY A 393 7.87 -7.14 14.54
CA GLY A 393 9.27 -6.83 14.80
C GLY A 393 10.05 -8.08 15.18
N TRP A 394 11.19 -8.35 14.55
CA TRP A 394 12.03 -9.47 14.99
C TRP A 394 12.83 -9.11 16.25
N THR A 395 13.65 -8.05 16.21
CA THR A 395 14.54 -7.71 17.34
C THR A 395 13.99 -6.63 18.30
N GLY A 396 12.68 -6.37 18.29
CA GLY A 396 12.01 -5.56 19.31
C GLY A 396 11.00 -4.57 18.75
N VAL A 397 9.95 -4.29 19.53
CA VAL A 397 8.90 -3.31 19.17
C VAL A 397 8.68 -2.34 20.32
N ILE A 398 8.74 -1.05 20.03
CA ILE A 398 8.35 0.03 20.93
C ILE A 398 7.18 0.76 20.28
N LEU A 399 6.03 0.76 20.96
CA LEU A 399 4.86 1.52 20.56
C LEU A 399 4.46 2.46 21.70
N VAL A 400 4.44 3.75 21.40
CA VAL A 400 3.93 4.79 22.29
C VAL A 400 2.73 5.45 21.63
N VAL A 401 1.58 5.38 22.29
CA VAL A 401 0.32 5.95 21.79
C VAL A 401 -0.22 6.94 22.80
N TRP A 402 -0.44 8.17 22.36
CA TRP A 402 -1.23 9.15 23.10
C TRP A 402 -2.44 9.61 22.28
N ILE A 403 -3.63 9.39 22.82
CA ILE A 403 -4.89 9.79 22.18
C ILE A 403 -5.72 10.65 23.14
N ASN A 404 -6.15 11.81 22.67
CA ASN A 404 -7.21 12.59 23.31
C ASN A 404 -8.43 12.62 22.38
N GLY A 405 -9.51 11.97 22.78
CA GLY A 405 -10.78 11.87 22.07
C GLY A 405 -11.92 12.45 22.90
N TRP A 406 -12.76 13.35 22.36
CA TRP A 406 -13.93 13.80 23.13
C TRP A 406 -15.06 12.76 23.07
N THR A 407 -15.57 12.41 21.89
CA THR A 407 -16.77 11.54 21.80
C THR A 407 -16.49 10.04 21.58
N GLY A 408 -15.26 9.57 21.78
CA GLY A 408 -14.94 8.14 21.79
C GLY A 408 -13.57 7.79 21.21
N VAL A 409 -12.91 6.78 21.78
CA VAL A 409 -11.62 6.26 21.29
C VAL A 409 -11.70 4.75 21.14
N ILE A 410 -11.33 4.25 19.96
CA ILE A 410 -11.10 2.84 19.69
C ILE A 410 -9.64 2.65 19.30
N LEU A 411 -8.92 1.87 20.08
CA LEU A 411 -7.55 1.48 19.79
C LEU A 411 -7.46 -0.05 19.73
N VAL A 412 -7.03 -0.56 18.59
CA VAL A 412 -6.72 -1.98 18.39
C VAL A 412 -5.25 -2.11 18.05
N VAL A 413 -4.52 -2.84 18.90
CA VAL A 413 -3.08 -3.06 18.76
C VAL A 413 -2.79 -4.54 18.66
N TRP A 414 -2.13 -4.93 17.57
CA TRP A 414 -1.64 -6.27 17.37
C TRP A 414 -0.12 -6.25 17.14
N ILE A 415 0.67 -6.82 18.06
CA ILE A 415 2.14 -6.78 18.01
C ILE A 415 2.71 -8.20 18.13
N ASN A 416 3.59 -8.57 17.20
CA ASN A 416 4.50 -9.70 17.34
C ASN A 416 5.94 -9.19 17.45
N GLY A 417 6.60 -9.46 18.58
CA GLY A 417 7.99 -9.11 18.84
C GLY A 417 8.79 -10.34 19.26
N TRP A 418 9.92 -10.64 18.60
CA TRP A 418 10.74 -11.79 19.03
C TRP A 418 11.57 -11.43 20.29
N THR A 419 12.40 -10.40 20.23
CA THR A 419 13.28 -10.04 21.38
C THR A 419 12.70 -8.98 22.32
N GLY A 420 11.37 -8.78 22.32
CA GLY A 420 10.67 -8.02 23.34
C GLY A 420 9.70 -6.96 22.80
N VAL A 421 8.68 -6.63 23.59
CA VAL A 421 7.67 -5.63 23.24
C VAL A 421 7.47 -4.66 24.40
N ILE A 422 7.54 -3.35 24.10
CA ILE A 422 7.15 -2.27 25.00
C ILE A 422 5.99 -1.52 24.37
N LEU A 423 4.85 -1.53 25.04
CA LEU A 423 3.68 -0.76 24.66
C LEU A 423 3.30 0.20 25.80
N VAL A 424 3.27 1.49 25.50
CA VAL A 424 2.78 2.53 26.41
C VAL A 424 1.59 3.21 25.75
N VAL A 425 0.44 3.15 26.42
CA VAL A 425 -0.81 3.73 25.93
C VAL A 425 -1.37 4.72 26.94
N TRP A 426 -1.59 5.95 26.49
CA TRP A 426 -2.35 6.96 27.21
C TRP A 426 -3.58 7.33 26.40
N ILE A 427 -4.77 7.13 26.95
CA ILE A 427 -6.03 7.56 26.32
C ILE A 427 -6.85 8.42 27.28
N ASN A 428 -7.27 9.60 26.81
CA ASN A 428 -8.33 10.38 27.46
C ASN A 428 -9.54 10.42 26.53
N GLY A 429 -10.65 9.83 26.97
CA GLY A 429 -11.92 9.73 26.27
C GLY A 429 -13.06 10.34 27.09
N TRP A 430 -13.92 11.21 26.55
CA TRP A 430 -15.09 11.66 27.31
C TRP A 430 -16.22 10.62 27.27
N THR A 431 -16.74 10.28 26.08
CA THR A 431 -17.92 9.40 25.98
C THR A 431 -17.63 7.90 25.75
N GLY A 432 -16.38 7.45 25.93
CA GLY A 432 -16.06 6.02 25.99
C GLY A 432 -14.70 5.66 25.40
N VAL A 433 -14.05 4.64 25.97
CA VAL A 433 -12.77 4.12 25.47
C VAL A 433 -12.84 2.61 25.32
N ILE A 434 -12.49 2.12 24.14
CA ILE A 434 -12.28 0.70 23.86
C ILE A 434 -10.82 0.51 23.47
N LEU A 435 -10.09 -0.30 24.24
CA LEU A 435 -8.73 -0.69 23.95
C LEU A 435 -8.66 -2.22 23.88
N VAL A 436 -8.24 -2.74 22.73
CA VAL A 436 -7.95 -4.17 22.52
C VAL A 436 -6.47 -4.30 22.19
N VAL A 437 -5.75 -5.05 23.02
CA VAL A 437 -4.31 -5.28 22.88
C VAL A 437 -4.04 -6.77 22.78
N TRP A 438 -3.32 -7.16 21.75
CA TRP A 438 -2.81 -8.52 21.58
C TRP A 438 -1.31 -8.47 21.29
N ILE A 439 -0.52 -9.05 22.19
CA ILE A 439 0.94 -9.02 22.12
C ILE A 439 1.50 -10.44 22.25
N ASN A 440 2.36 -10.82 21.31
CA ASN A 440 3.26 -11.95 21.46
C ASN A 440 4.71 -11.45 21.55
N GLY A 441 5.35 -11.69 22.69
CA GLY A 441 6.75 -11.37 22.96
C GLY A 441 7.53 -12.62 23.35
N TRP A 442 8.65 -12.95 22.69
CA TRP A 442 9.46 -14.10 23.12
C TRP A 442 10.28 -13.77 24.37
N THR A 443 11.13 -12.73 24.32
CA THR A 443 12.01 -12.38 25.45
C THR A 443 11.43 -11.34 26.44
N GLY A 444 10.13 -11.08 26.39
CA GLY A 444 9.43 -10.32 27.42
C GLY A 444 8.47 -9.26 26.89
N VAL A 445 7.46 -8.92 27.68
CA VAL A 445 6.44 -7.90 27.34
C VAL A 445 6.26 -6.92 28.49
N ILE A 446 6.34 -5.63 28.19
CA ILE A 446 5.96 -4.54 29.10
C ILE A 446 4.80 -3.79 28.46
N LEU A 447 3.66 -3.79 29.15
CA LEU A 447 2.48 -3.02 28.77
C LEU A 447 2.13 -2.06 29.91
N VAL A 448 2.12 -0.76 29.62
CA VAL A 448 1.65 0.29 30.52
C VAL A 448 0.45 0.97 29.87
N VAL A 449 -0.69 0.93 30.54
CA VAL A 449 -1.95 1.51 30.05
C VAL A 449 -2.48 2.50 31.08
N TRP A 450 -2.72 3.73 30.62
CA TRP A 450 -3.47 4.74 31.37
C TRP A 450 -4.68 5.18 30.54
N ILE A 451 -5.88 4.94 31.08
CA ILE A 451 -7.13 5.37 30.45
C ILE A 451 -7.95 6.22 31.41
N ASN A 452 -8.39 7.39 30.95
CA ASN A 452 -9.45 8.17 31.60
C ASN A 452 -10.66 8.22 30.68
N GLY A 453 -11.78 7.64 31.11
CA GLY A 453 -13.06 7.59 30.40
C GLY A 453 -14.19 8.18 31.26
N TRP A 454 -15.03 9.07 30.73
CA TRP A 454 -16.18 9.54 31.52
C TRP A 454 -17.31 8.51 31.49
N THR A 455 -17.82 8.15 30.31
CA THR A 455 -19.01 7.26 30.21
C THR A 455 -18.72 5.76 30.02
N GLY A 456 -17.49 5.31 30.26
CA GLY A 456 -17.16 3.88 30.30
C GLY A 456 -15.83 3.52 29.65
N VAL A 457 -15.17 2.49 30.18
CA VAL A 457 -13.90 1.97 29.65
C VAL A 457 -13.99 0.45 29.50
N ILE A 458 -13.63 -0.04 28.31
CA ILE A 458 -13.43 -1.46 28.03
C ILE A 458 -11.98 -1.66 27.63
N LEU A 459 -11.26 -2.47 28.40
CA LEU A 459 -9.90 -2.88 28.10
C LEU A 459 -9.84 -4.41 28.02
N VAL A 460 -9.44 -4.92 26.87
CA VAL A 460 -9.17 -6.35 26.65
C VAL A 460 -7.70 -6.51 26.31
N VAL A 461 -6.98 -7.28 27.11
CA VAL A 461 -5.54 -7.51 26.96
C VAL A 461 -5.25 -8.99 26.86
N TRP A 462 -4.54 -9.39 25.82
CA TRP A 462 -4.04 -10.74 25.61
C TRP A 462 -2.53 -10.70 25.38
N ILE A 463 -1.76 -11.30 26.27
CA ILE A 463 -0.30 -11.28 26.21
C ILE A 463 0.26 -12.70 26.33
N ASN A 464 1.12 -13.09 25.39
CA ASN A 464 2.03 -14.21 25.58
C ASN A 464 3.47 -13.70 25.67
N GLY A 465 4.11 -13.95 26.79
CA GLY A 465 5.52 -13.67 27.06
C GLY A 465 6.27 -14.94 27.44
N TRP A 466 7.39 -15.26 26.81
CA TRP A 466 8.19 -16.43 27.23
C TRP A 466 9.02 -16.08 28.49
N THR A 467 9.87 -15.07 28.43
CA THR A 467 10.75 -14.74 29.58
C THR A 467 10.21 -13.69 30.55
N GLY A 468 8.91 -13.37 30.50
CA GLY A 468 8.22 -12.58 31.53
C GLY A 468 7.25 -11.52 30.99
N VAL A 469 6.23 -11.20 31.78
CA VAL A 469 5.22 -10.19 31.42
C VAL A 469 5.04 -9.20 32.57
N ILE A 470 5.11 -7.91 32.27
CA ILE A 470 4.75 -6.82 33.18
C ILE A 470 3.59 -6.06 32.55
N LEU A 471 2.45 -6.07 33.23
CA LEU A 471 1.28 -5.29 32.86
C LEU A 471 0.92 -4.34 34.00
N VAL A 472 0.95 -3.04 33.70
CA VAL A 472 0.49 -1.98 34.60
C VAL A 472 -0.69 -1.28 33.96
N VAL A 473 -1.84 -1.30 34.64
CA VAL A 473 -3.09 -0.71 34.15
C VAL A 473 -3.60 0.29 35.18
N TRP A 474 -3.82 1.52 34.74
CA TRP A 474 -4.57 2.51 35.49
C TRP A 474 -5.77 2.99 34.68
N ILE A 475 -6.98 2.78 35.23
CA ILE A 475 -8.24 3.19 34.59
C ILE A 475 -9.07 4.03 35.55
N ASN A 476 -9.52 5.19 35.09
CA ASN A 476 -10.59 5.96 35.73
C ASN A 476 -11.81 5.99 34.79
N GLY A 477 -12.92 5.40 35.21
CA GLY A 477 -14.19 5.35 34.50
C GLY A 477 -15.33 5.90 35.36
N TRP A 478 -16.15 6.84 34.87
CA TRP A 478 -17.28 7.31 35.69
C TRP A 478 -18.45 6.31 35.65
N THR A 479 -18.98 5.99 34.47
CA THR A 479 -20.15 5.09 34.35
C THR A 479 -19.83 3.61 34.14
N GLY A 480 -18.61 3.17 34.48
CA GLY A 480 -18.26 1.75 34.58
C GLY A 480 -16.95 1.36 33.90
N VAL A 481 -16.29 0.32 34.40
CA VAL A 481 -15.03 -0.21 33.85
C VAL A 481 -15.12 -1.71 33.67
N ILE A 482 -14.77 -2.20 32.48
CA ILE A 482 -14.58 -3.62 32.19
C ILE A 482 -13.12 -3.83 31.80
N LEU A 483 -12.41 -4.63 32.57
CA LEU A 483 -11.05 -5.07 32.28
C LEU A 483 -11.02 -6.59 32.18
N VAL A 484 -10.63 -7.10 31.01
CA VAL A 484 -10.38 -8.52 30.77
C VAL A 484 -8.91 -8.69 30.42
N VAL A 485 -8.20 -9.49 31.21
CA VAL A 485 -6.76 -9.74 31.06
C VAL A 485 -6.51 -11.22 30.93
N TRP A 486 -5.82 -11.61 29.87
CA TRP A 486 -5.26 -12.94 29.68
C TRP A 486 -3.75 -12.85 29.49
N ILE A 487 -2.99 -13.50 30.37
CA ILE A 487 -1.53 -13.48 30.32
C ILE A 487 -0.99 -14.90 30.43
N ASN A 488 -0.13 -15.29 29.49
CA ASN A 488 0.76 -16.43 29.65
C ASN A 488 2.21 -15.94 29.76
N GLY A 489 2.86 -16.24 30.88
CA GLY A 489 4.26 -15.96 31.17
C GLY A 489 4.99 -17.23 31.57
N TRP A 490 6.11 -17.59 30.93
CA TRP A 490 6.89 -18.75 31.36
C TRP A 490 7.73 -18.44 32.61
N THR A 491 8.56 -17.40 32.59
CA THR A 491 9.45 -17.08 33.73
C THR A 491 8.91 -16.04 34.73
N GLY A 492 7.63 -15.67 34.62
CA GLY A 492 6.94 -14.88 35.64
C GLY A 492 5.99 -13.82 35.10
N VAL A 493 4.97 -13.46 35.87
CA VAL A 493 3.97 -12.44 35.52
C VAL A 493 3.81 -11.44 36.65
N ILE A 494 3.90 -10.15 36.34
CA ILE A 494 3.56 -9.05 37.24
C ILE A 494 2.37 -8.31 36.64
N LEU A 495 1.25 -8.30 37.36
CA LEU A 495 0.06 -7.54 37.02
C LEU A 495 -0.25 -6.55 38.15
N VAL A 496 -0.20 -5.26 37.82
CA VAL A 496 -0.63 -4.18 38.71
C VAL A 496 -1.82 -3.48 38.08
N VAL A 497 -2.95 -3.49 38.77
CA VAL A 497 -4.21 -2.91 38.29
C VAL A 497 -4.71 -1.90 39.30
N TRP A 498 -4.93 -0.67 38.85
CA TRP A 498 -5.67 0.34 39.59
C TRP A 498 -6.89 0.77 38.79
N ILE A 499 -8.10 0.58 39.35
CA ILE A 499 -9.35 0.97 38.72
C ILE A 499 -10.19 1.81 39.68
N ASN A 500 -10.67 2.96 39.20
CA ASN A 500 -11.76 3.70 39.83
C ASN A 500 -12.97 3.73 38.90
N GLY A 501 -14.07 3.11 39.31
CA GLY A 501 -15.35 3.06 38.62
C GLY A 501 -16.48 3.62 39.48
N TRP A 502 -17.26 4.61 39.04
CA TRP A 502 -18.37 5.10 39.86
C TRP A 502 -19.56 4.13 39.83
N THR A 503 -20.07 3.78 38.66
CA THR A 503 -21.23 2.88 38.53
C THR A 503 -20.88 1.40 38.34
N GLY A 504 -19.68 0.99 38.74
CA GLY A 504 -19.29 -0.42 38.89
C GLY A 504 -18.03 -0.82 38.13
N VAL A 505 -17.39 -1.89 38.60
CA VAL A 505 -16.15 -2.43 38.00
C VAL A 505 -16.27 -3.94 37.80
N ILE A 506 -15.92 -4.41 36.60
CA ILE A 506 -15.75 -5.81 36.28
C ILE A 506 -14.28 -6.05 35.93
N LEU A 507 -13.61 -6.89 36.70
CA LEU A 507 -12.25 -7.33 36.45
C LEU A 507 -12.24 -8.85 36.28
N VAL A 508 -11.84 -9.32 35.10
CA VAL A 508 -11.61 -10.73 34.80
C VAL A 508 -10.14 -10.92 34.46
N VAL A 509 -9.45 -11.74 35.24
CA VAL A 509 -8.01 -11.99 35.09
C VAL A 509 -7.77 -13.48 34.99
N TRP A 510 -7.11 -13.91 33.92
CA TRP A 510 -6.59 -15.26 33.80
C TRP A 510 -5.09 -15.21 33.52
N ILE A 511 -4.29 -15.76 34.44
CA ILE A 511 -2.83 -15.75 34.36
C ILE A 511 -2.30 -17.19 34.44
N ASN A 512 -1.43 -17.55 33.49
CA ASN A 512 -0.60 -18.75 33.57
C ASN A 512 0.87 -18.32 33.71
N GLY A 513 1.45 -18.50 34.89
CA GLY A 513 2.82 -18.10 35.22
C GLY A 513 3.63 -19.27 35.77
N TRP A 514 4.64 -19.79 35.06
CA TRP A 514 5.38 -20.97 35.53
C TRP A 514 6.22 -20.67 36.78
N THR A 515 7.16 -19.73 36.74
CA THR A 515 8.07 -19.48 37.87
C THR A 515 7.62 -18.39 38.86
N GLY A 516 6.38 -17.91 38.77
CA GLY A 516 5.74 -17.07 39.80
C GLY A 516 4.78 -16.00 39.25
N VAL A 517 3.77 -15.63 40.05
CA VAL A 517 2.80 -14.59 39.70
C VAL A 517 2.69 -13.57 40.83
N ILE A 518 2.82 -12.28 40.50
CA ILE A 518 2.53 -11.15 41.39
C ILE A 518 1.30 -10.44 40.84
N LEU A 519 0.23 -10.41 41.62
CA LEU A 519 -1.00 -9.70 41.30
C LEU A 519 -1.29 -8.66 42.39
N VAL A 520 -1.26 -7.38 42.01
CA VAL A 520 -1.65 -6.26 42.86
C VAL A 520 -2.86 -5.57 42.25
N VAL A 521 -3.97 -5.52 42.97
CA VAL A 521 -5.23 -4.96 42.48
C VAL A 521 -5.77 -3.95 43.49
N TRP A 522 -6.02 -2.72 43.02
CA TRP A 522 -6.70 -1.66 43.74
C TRP A 522 -7.99 -1.29 42.98
N ILE A 523 -9.16 -1.52 43.56
CA ILE A 523 -10.46 -1.21 42.93
C ILE A 523 -11.31 -0.34 43.85
N ASN A 524 -11.79 0.79 43.34
CA ASN A 524 -12.90 1.54 43.91
C ASN A 524 -14.12 1.46 42.99
N GLY A 525 -15.21 0.86 43.46
CA GLY A 525 -16.48 0.74 42.76
C GLY A 525 -17.65 1.24 43.62
N TRP A 526 -18.37 2.29 43.23
CA TRP A 526 -19.46 2.81 44.09
C TRP A 526 -20.70 1.90 44.05
N THR A 527 -21.18 1.50 42.87
CA THR A 527 -22.36 0.65 42.73
C THR A 527 -22.08 -0.86 42.60
N GLY A 528 -20.84 -1.30 42.87
CA GLY A 528 -20.48 -2.71 42.99
C GLY A 528 -19.20 -3.12 42.25
N VAL A 529 -18.57 -4.20 42.69
CA VAL A 529 -17.35 -4.75 42.09
C VAL A 529 -17.52 -6.25 41.83
N ILE A 530 -17.21 -6.70 40.61
CA ILE A 530 -17.08 -8.10 40.24
C ILE A 530 -15.62 -8.39 39.94
N LEU A 531 -15.02 -9.31 40.68
CA LEU A 531 -13.66 -9.77 40.49
C LEU A 531 -13.65 -11.28 40.26
N VAL A 532 -13.17 -11.68 39.08
CA VAL A 532 -12.98 -13.08 38.69
C VAL A 532 -11.50 -13.26 38.40
N VAL A 533 -10.81 -14.07 39.21
CA VAL A 533 -9.38 -14.32 39.03
C VAL A 533 -9.12 -15.81 38.96
N TRP A 534 -8.41 -16.21 37.91
CA TRP A 534 -7.87 -17.55 37.75
C TRP A 534 -6.36 -17.48 37.58
N ILE A 535 -5.62 -18.17 38.44
CA ILE A 535 -4.15 -18.22 38.36
C ILE A 535 -3.68 -19.67 38.32
N ASN A 536 -2.80 -19.98 37.39
CA ASN A 536 -2.04 -21.23 37.39
C ASN A 536 -0.55 -20.89 37.56
N GLY A 537 0.09 -21.41 38.62
CA GLY A 537 1.53 -21.23 38.83
C GLY A 537 2.20 -22.34 39.61
N TRP A 538 3.50 -22.58 39.33
CA TRP A 538 4.26 -23.70 39.89
C TRP A 538 5.00 -23.36 41.20
N THR A 539 5.71 -22.23 41.25
CA THR A 539 6.65 -21.91 42.35
C THR A 539 6.09 -20.99 43.43
N GLY A 540 5.02 -20.23 43.17
CA GLY A 540 4.34 -19.36 44.15
C GLY A 540 3.52 -18.22 43.56
N VAL A 541 2.54 -17.72 44.31
CA VAL A 541 1.68 -16.57 43.94
C VAL A 541 1.67 -15.55 45.08
N ILE A 542 1.94 -14.28 44.76
CA ILE A 542 1.76 -13.14 45.67
C ILE A 542 0.52 -12.37 45.21
N LEU A 543 -0.45 -12.24 46.12
CA LEU A 543 -1.70 -11.55 45.87
C LEU A 543 -1.89 -10.42 46.87
N VAL A 544 -2.08 -9.20 46.37
CA VAL A 544 -2.48 -8.04 47.18
C VAL A 544 -3.71 -7.43 46.54
N VAL A 545 -4.86 -7.54 47.20
CA VAL A 545 -6.14 -7.05 46.69
C VAL A 545 -6.76 -6.11 47.70
N TRP A 546 -7.07 -4.90 47.27
CA TRP A 546 -7.89 -3.96 48.02
C TRP A 546 -9.06 -3.53 47.14
N ILE A 547 -10.25 -3.68 47.69
CA ILE A 547 -11.52 -3.43 46.99
C ILE A 547 -12.40 -2.61 47.93
N ASN A 548 -12.93 -1.52 47.41
CA ASN A 548 -13.96 -0.73 48.07
C ASN A 548 -15.22 -0.74 47.20
N GLY A 549 -16.27 -1.43 47.67
CA GLY A 549 -17.54 -1.62 47.00
C GLY A 549 -18.70 -1.22 47.90
N TRP A 550 -19.37 -0.09 47.65
CA TRP A 550 -20.37 0.47 48.58
C TRP A 550 -21.68 -0.32 48.64
N THR A 551 -22.08 -0.98 47.55
CA THR A 551 -23.38 -1.68 47.43
C THR A 551 -23.25 -3.20 47.27
N GLY A 552 -22.04 -3.73 47.08
CA GLY A 552 -21.78 -5.17 47.02
C GLY A 552 -20.46 -5.54 46.30
N VAL A 553 -19.87 -6.68 46.67
CA VAL A 553 -18.66 -7.24 46.05
C VAL A 553 -18.88 -8.72 45.76
N ILE A 554 -18.64 -9.15 44.51
CA ILE A 554 -18.66 -10.56 44.10
C ILE A 554 -17.24 -10.98 43.76
N LEU A 555 -16.75 -12.02 44.45
CA LEU A 555 -15.42 -12.59 44.26
C LEU A 555 -15.54 -14.04 43.79
N TRP A 556 -14.80 -14.38 42.74
CA TRP A 556 -14.58 -15.76 42.34
C TRP A 556 -13.09 -16.02 42.11
N TRP A 557 -12.59 -17.07 42.74
CA TRP A 557 -11.17 -17.41 42.74
C TRP A 557 -10.95 -18.87 42.36
N GLY A 558 -10.04 -19.10 41.41
CA GLY A 558 -9.52 -20.42 41.06
C GLY A 558 -8.00 -20.41 41.06
N TYR A 559 -7.40 -21.40 41.72
CA TYR A 559 -5.95 -21.61 41.70
C TYR A 559 -5.63 -23.09 41.51
N ASN A 560 -4.84 -23.42 40.49
CA ASN A 560 -4.28 -24.76 40.32
C ASN A 560 -2.78 -24.74 40.53
N ARG A 561 -2.31 -25.61 41.43
CA ARG A 561 -0.89 -25.92 41.65
C ARG A 561 -0.56 -27.24 40.96
N TRP A 562 0.37 -27.21 40.01
CA TRP A 562 0.91 -28.41 39.40
C TRP A 562 2.19 -28.77 40.17
N GLY A 563 2.10 -29.69 41.14
CA GLY A 563 3.23 -30.18 41.94
C GLY A 563 3.09 -29.93 43.45
N GLY A 564 3.22 -31.01 44.22
CA GLY A 564 3.01 -31.09 45.69
C GLY A 564 3.85 -30.14 46.54
#